data_AF-A0A7K2VSY7-F1
#
_entry.id   AF-A0A7K2VSY7-F1
#
_cell.length_a   1.000
_cell.length_b   1.000
_cell.length_c   1.000
_cell.angle_alpha   90.00
_cell.angle_beta   90.00
_cell.angle_gamma   90.00
#
_symmetry.space_group_name_H-M   'P 1'
#
loop_
_entity.id
_entity.type
_entity.pdbx_description
1 polymer ?
#
loop_
_entity_poly.entity_id
_entity_poly.type
_entity_poly.pdbx_seq_one_letter_code
_entity_poly.pdbx_strand_id
1 'polypeptide(L)' 'MSREEGILLVQRLMDADYADEAEADQLIAALKRGLGCPHISNYIFWDFDPQLTAERVVDRALTYEPFAL' A
#
# COMPACT_ATOMS: atom_id res chain seq x y z
N MET A 1 -5.24 -10.79 -3.38
CA MET A 1 -4.58 -9.95 -4.42
C MET A 1 -3.20 -10.52 -4.63
N SER A 2 -2.68 -10.51 -5.85
CA SER A 2 -1.30 -10.92 -6.14
C SER A 2 -0.31 -9.81 -5.73
N ARG A 3 0.97 -10.17 -5.60
CA ARG A 3 2.04 -9.19 -5.35
C ARG A 3 2.09 -8.14 -6.46
N GLU A 4 2.01 -8.58 -7.72
CA GLU A 4 2.09 -7.72 -8.90
C GLU A 4 0.93 -6.72 -8.96
N GLU A 5 -0.30 -7.19 -8.68
CA GLU A 5 -1.48 -6.32 -8.58
C GLU A 5 -1.30 -5.27 -7.47
N GLY A 6 -0.79 -5.69 -6.30
CA GLY A 6 -0.49 -4.78 -5.20
C GLY A 6 0.53 -3.71 -5.58
N ILE A 7 1.57 -4.07 -6.32
CA ILE A 7 2.61 -3.14 -6.75
C ILE A 7 2.04 -2.08 -7.67
N LEU A 8 1.21 -2.47 -8.64
CA LEU A 8 0.56 -1.54 -9.55
C LEU A 8 -0.33 -0.53 -8.81
N LEU A 9 -1.13 -1.01 -7.85
CA LEU A 9 -1.99 -0.13 -7.06
C LEU A 9 -1.20 0.81 -6.13
N VAL A 10 -0.11 0.34 -5.52
CA VAL A 10 0.76 1.18 -4.71
C VAL A 10 1.46 2.23 -5.57
N GLN A 11 1.99 1.84 -6.73
CA GLN A 11 2.64 2.77 -7.65
C GLN A 11 1.67 3.87 -8.08
N ARG A 12 0.43 3.50 -8.41
CA ARG A 12 -0.64 4.42 -8.75
C ARG A 12 -0.92 5.45 -7.64
N LEU A 13 -0.91 5.01 -6.38
CA LEU A 13 -1.05 5.92 -5.22
C LEU A 13 0.18 6.82 -5.03
N MET A 14 1.40 6.30 -5.24
CA MET A 14 2.65 7.07 -5.14
C MET A 14 2.75 8.15 -6.22
N ASP A 15 2.26 7.86 -7.42
CA ASP A 15 2.23 8.79 -8.56
C ASP A 15 1.07 9.79 -8.47
N ALA A 16 0.23 9.70 -7.44
CA ALA A 16 -1.03 10.44 -7.29
C ALA A 16 -1.97 10.29 -8.50
N ASP A 17 -1.95 9.12 -9.15
CA ASP A 17 -2.75 8.80 -10.33
C ASP A 17 -4.17 8.33 -9.93
N TYR A 18 -4.93 9.24 -9.33
CA TYR A 18 -6.34 9.06 -8.97
C TYR A 18 -7.09 10.38 -9.12
N ALA A 19 -8.39 10.30 -9.40
CA ALA A 19 -9.21 11.46 -9.70
C ALA A 19 -9.53 12.31 -8.46
N ASP A 20 -9.74 11.67 -7.32
CA ASP A 20 -10.12 12.32 -6.06
C ASP A 20 -9.70 11.49 -4.83
N GLU A 21 -9.91 12.07 -3.65
CA GLU A 21 -9.63 11.41 -2.37
C GLU A 21 -10.47 10.13 -2.16
N ALA A 22 -11.69 10.07 -2.71
CA ALA A 22 -12.55 8.91 -2.55
C ALA A 22 -12.03 7.71 -3.36
N GLU A 23 -11.46 7.94 -4.55
CA GLU A 23 -10.75 6.92 -5.31
C GLU A 23 -9.49 6.48 -4.56
N ALA A 24 -8.70 7.41 -4.02
CA ALA A 24 -7.53 7.07 -3.20
C ALA A 24 -7.89 6.17 -2.00
N ASP A 25 -8.98 6.49 -1.29
CA ASP A 25 -9.49 5.68 -0.18
C ASP A 25 -9.92 4.28 -0.62
N GLN A 26 -10.54 4.15 -1.80
CA GLN A 26 -10.92 2.86 -2.35
C GLN A 26 -9.69 2.01 -2.71
N LEU A 27 -8.66 2.62 -3.31
CA LEU A 27 -7.38 1.96 -3.60
C LEU A 27 -6.71 1.47 -2.31
N ILE A 28 -6.64 2.32 -1.28
CA ILE A 28 -6.08 1.97 0.03
C ILE A 28 -6.89 0.83 0.67
N ALA A 29 -8.22 0.87 0.60
CA ALA A 29 -9.07 -0.19 1.15
C ALA A 29 -8.89 -1.52 0.41
N ALA A 30 -8.72 -1.49 -0.92
CA ALA A 30 -8.41 -2.66 -1.72
C ALA A 30 -7.05 -3.26 -1.31
N LEU A 31 -6.02 -2.43 -1.16
CA LEU A 31 -4.69 -2.85 -0.69
C LEU A 31 -4.73 -3.48 0.70
N LYS A 32 -5.42 -2.85 1.67
CA LYS A 32 -5.57 -3.37 3.04
C LYS A 32 -6.19 -4.76 3.07
N ARG A 33 -7.29 -4.96 2.32
CA ARG A 33 -7.95 -6.27 2.20
C ARG A 33 -7.11 -7.28 1.42
N GLY A 34 -6.46 -6.82 0.35
CA GLY A 34 -5.73 -7.68 -0.58
C GLY A 34 -4.41 -8.22 -0.03
N LEU A 35 -3.71 -7.44 0.79
CA LEU A 35 -2.41 -7.78 1.40
C LEU A 35 -2.53 -8.18 2.87
N GLY A 36 -3.70 -8.01 3.49
CA GLY A 36 -3.91 -8.27 4.91
C GLY A 36 -3.20 -7.28 5.85
N CYS A 37 -2.67 -6.18 5.31
CA CYS A 37 -1.95 -5.17 6.10
C CYS A 37 -2.81 -3.92 6.32
N PRO A 38 -3.30 -3.65 7.54
CA PRO A 38 -4.12 -2.47 7.85
C PRO A 38 -3.31 -1.17 7.82
N HIS A 39 -1.98 -1.23 7.89
CA HIS A 39 -1.09 -0.08 7.99
C HIS A 39 -0.43 0.34 6.67
N ILE A 40 -0.83 -0.23 5.54
CA ILE A 40 -0.14 0.02 4.27
C ILE A 40 -0.13 1.49 3.84
N SER A 41 -1.17 2.27 4.16
CA SER A 41 -1.17 3.72 3.93
C SER A 41 -0.02 4.43 4.63
N ASN A 42 0.39 3.94 5.81
CA ASN A 42 1.51 4.52 6.55
C ASN A 42 2.84 4.26 5.85
N TYR A 43 2.99 3.10 5.21
CA TYR A 43 4.19 2.77 4.44
C TYR A 43 4.31 3.61 3.16
N ILE A 44 3.20 4.09 2.61
CA ILE A 44 3.19 4.90 1.39
C ILE A 44 3.42 6.38 1.70
N PHE A 45 2.70 6.94 2.67
CA PHE A 45 2.66 8.39 2.88
C PHE A 45 3.57 8.90 4.01
N TRP A 46 4.00 8.03 4.91
CA TRP A 46 4.71 8.41 6.13
C TRP A 46 6.06 7.72 6.29
N ASP A 47 6.49 6.93 5.31
CA ASP A 47 7.84 6.39 5.30
C ASP A 47 8.84 7.46 4.82
N PHE A 48 9.95 7.57 5.54
CA PHE A 48 10.96 8.62 5.29
C PHE A 48 12.11 8.11 4.40
N ASP A 49 11.99 6.90 3.85
CA ASP A 49 13.00 6.33 2.97
C ASP A 49 12.97 7.04 1.59
N PRO A 50 14.04 7.75 1.20
CA PRO A 50 14.12 8.40 -0.11
C PRO A 50 14.19 7.40 -1.29
N GLN A 51 14.40 6.11 -1.02
CA GLN A 51 14.38 5.01 -1.98
C GLN A 51 13.16 4.11 -1.78
N LEU A 52 12.06 4.66 -1.26
CA LEU A 52 10.79 3.94 -1.18
C LEU A 52 10.32 3.57 -2.59
N THR A 53 10.05 2.29 -2.81
CA THR A 53 9.47 1.78 -4.05
C THR A 53 8.18 1.05 -3.74
N ALA A 54 7.26 0.99 -4.71
CA ALA A 54 6.02 0.24 -4.58
C ALA A 54 6.27 -1.24 -4.22
N GLU A 55 7.32 -1.85 -4.78
CA GLU A 55 7.75 -3.21 -4.45
C GLU A 55 8.08 -3.37 -2.97
N ARG A 56 8.89 -2.46 -2.40
CA ARG A 56 9.30 -2.51 -0.99
C ARG A 56 8.11 -2.31 -0.05
N VAL A 57 7.18 -1.43 -0.41
CA VAL A 57 5.93 -1.23 0.34
C VAL A 57 5.10 -2.51 0.37
N VAL A 58 4.93 -3.16 -0.79
CA VAL A 58 4.15 -4.40 -0.90
C VAL A 58 4.84 -5.55 -0.17
N ASP A 59 6.15 -5.70 -0.32
CA ASP A 59 6.92 -6.72 0.39
C ASP A 59 6.78 -6.54 1.90
N ARG A 60 6.92 -5.32 2.41
CA ARG A 60 6.70 -5.01 3.83
C ARG A 60 5.27 -5.29 4.29
N ALA A 61 4.28 -5.00 3.45
CA ALA A 61 2.89 -5.29 3.75
C ALA A 61 2.60 -6.79 3.79
N LEU A 62 3.23 -7.58 2.92
CA LEU A 62 3.08 -9.04 2.90
C LEU A 62 3.77 -9.72 4.08
N THR A 63 4.81 -9.13 4.65
CA THR A 63 5.45 -9.61 5.88
C THR A 63 4.74 -9.09 7.14
N TYR A 64 3.63 -8.37 7.02
CA TYR A 64 2.90 -7.88 8.18
C TYR A 64 2.26 -9.04 8.92
N GLU A 65 2.71 -9.29 10.15
CA GLU A 65 2.05 -10.18 11.08
C GLU A 65 1.30 -9.34 12.11
N PRO A 66 -0.02 -9.54 12.27
CA PRO A 66 -0.76 -8.91 13.35
C PRO A 66 -0.13 -9.33 14.68
N PHE A 67 0.31 -8.37 15.48
CA PHE A 67 0.67 -8.65 16.87
C PHE A 67 -0.59 -9.16 17.57
N ALA A 68 -0.55 -10.41 18.05
CA ALA A 68 -1.57 -10.92 18.96
C ALA A 68 -1.40 -10.17 20.29
N LEU A 69 -2.25 -9.17 20.52
CA LEU A 69 -2.39 -8.46 21.79
C LEU A 69 -3.22 -9.29 22.78
#